data_AF-A0A534RPV3-F1
#
_entry.id   AF-A0A534RPV3-F1
#
_cell.length_a   1.000
_cell.length_b   1.000
_cell.length_c   1.000
_cell.angle_alpha   90.00
_cell.angle_beta   90.00
_cell.angle_gamma   90.00
#
_symmetry.space_group_name_H-M   'P 1'
#
loop_
_entity.id
_entity.type
_entity.pdbx_description
1 polymer ?
#
loop_
_entity_poly.entity_id
_entity_poly.type
_entity_poly.pdbx_seq_one_letter_code
_entity_poly.pdbx_strand_id
1 'polypeptide(L)'
;MRRHSTRSSPWPARIVALGRPIIEVFCRCDPDVLQERANDRVASGRRHRIHRDWIDPDLLGRLGEIAAGVRPLALGGPVFEVDTTSHVDVEALAARIAGAG
;
A
#
# COMPACT_ATOMS: atom_id res chain seq x y z
N MET A 1 -34.19 7.09 17.01
CA MET A 1 -33.22 7.06 18.13
C MET A 1 -31.88 6.54 17.59
N ARG A 2 -31.01 7.42 17.08
CA ARG A 2 -29.70 7.04 16.53
C ARG A 2 -28.69 7.09 17.68
N ARG A 3 -28.10 5.95 18.04
CA ARG A 3 -27.05 5.91 19.05
C ARG A 3 -25.77 6.46 18.42
N HIS A 4 -25.38 7.68 18.78
CA HIS A 4 -24.03 8.18 18.53
C HIS A 4 -23.08 7.40 19.43
N SER A 5 -22.41 6.40 18.86
CA SER A 5 -21.30 5.70 19.50
C SER A 5 -20.12 6.65 19.58
N THR A 6 -19.90 7.23 20.75
CA THR A 6 -18.69 7.99 21.09
C THR A 6 -17.52 7.01 21.27
N ARG A 7 -16.90 6.59 20.18
CA ARG A 7 -15.48 6.23 20.21
C ARG A 7 -14.75 7.43 19.62
N SER A 8 -13.80 7.98 20.37
CA SER A 8 -12.81 8.91 19.82
C SER A 8 -12.24 8.28 18.56
N SER A 9 -12.23 9.03 17.47
CA SER A 9 -11.72 8.54 16.20
C SER A 9 -10.27 8.09 16.40
N PRO A 10 -9.89 6.82 16.11
CA PRO A 10 -8.49 6.36 16.24
C PRO A 10 -7.53 7.03 15.24
N TRP A 11 -8.04 7.98 14.47
CA TRP A 11 -7.36 8.58 13.34
C TRP A 11 -6.58 9.83 13.78
N PRO A 12 -5.36 10.03 13.28
CA PRO A 12 -4.67 11.30 13.38
C PRO A 12 -5.58 12.47 12.97
N ALA A 13 -5.51 13.60 13.67
CA ALA A 13 -6.37 14.77 13.44
C ALA A 13 -6.40 15.21 11.96
N ARG A 14 -5.26 15.08 11.26
CA ARG A 14 -5.14 15.36 9.82
C ARG A 14 -6.06 14.51 8.95
N ILE A 15 -6.32 13.25 9.32
CA ILE A 15 -7.21 12.37 8.54
C ILE A 15 -8.67 12.67 8.86
N VAL A 16 -8.98 12.92 10.14
CA VAL A 16 -10.33 13.39 10.55
C VAL A 16 -10.70 14.68 9.83
N ALA A 17 -9.75 15.62 9.72
CA ALA A 17 -9.94 16.91 9.06
C ALA A 17 -10.26 16.82 7.56
N LEU A 18 -10.01 15.68 6.91
CA LEU A 18 -10.41 15.49 5.50
C LEU A 18 -11.93 15.53 5.34
N GLY A 19 -12.70 15.17 6.38
CA GLY A 19 -14.17 15.21 6.33
C GLY A 19 -14.79 14.36 5.23
N ARG A 20 -14.04 13.38 4.71
CA ARG A 20 -14.46 12.48 3.62
C ARG A 20 -14.26 11.03 4.02
N PRO A 21 -14.99 10.08 3.39
CA PRO A 21 -14.71 8.67 3.54
C PRO A 21 -13.26 8.38 3.19
N ILE A 22 -12.63 7.53 3.99
CA ILE A 22 -11.27 7.08 3.71
C ILE A 22 -11.34 5.64 3.21
N ILE A 23 -10.64 5.41 2.11
CA ILE A 23 -10.52 4.11 1.47
C ILE A 23 -9.04 3.73 1.48
N GLU A 24 -8.73 2.50 1.86
CA GLU A 24 -7.38 1.96 1.79
C GLU A 24 -7.26 1.03 0.58
N VAL A 25 -6.24 1.24 -0.25
CA VAL A 25 -5.86 0.32 -1.34
C VAL A 25 -4.52 -0.29 -0.97
N PHE A 26 -4.52 -1.59 -0.69
CA PHE A 26 -3.34 -2.33 -0.27
C PHE A 26 -2.82 -3.20 -1.41
N CYS A 27 -1.67 -2.81 -1.99
CA CYS A 27 -1.03 -3.61 -3.04
C CYS A 27 -0.13 -4.68 -2.40
N ARG A 28 -0.37 -5.94 -2.77
CA ARG A 28 0.53 -7.07 -2.51
C ARG A 28 1.07 -7.62 -3.81
N CYS A 29 2.18 -8.33 -3.76
CA CYS A 29 2.62 -9.21 -4.84
C CYS A 29 3.41 -10.36 -4.22
N ASP A 30 3.64 -11.38 -5.03
CA ASP A 30 4.59 -12.43 -4.71
C ASP A 30 5.95 -11.83 -4.28
N PRO A 31 6.54 -12.27 -3.15
CA PRO A 31 7.79 -11.74 -2.64
C PRO A 31 8.95 -11.83 -3.63
N ASP A 32 9.02 -12.88 -4.44
CA ASP A 32 10.10 -13.08 -5.40
C ASP A 32 9.95 -12.10 -6.57
N VAL A 33 8.72 -11.90 -7.04
CA VAL A 33 8.41 -10.88 -8.07
C VAL A 33 8.70 -9.46 -7.56
N LEU A 34 8.45 -9.19 -6.28
CA LEU A 34 8.83 -7.91 -5.69
C LEU A 34 10.35 -7.71 -5.67
N GLN A 35 11.08 -8.74 -5.26
CA GLN A 35 12.53 -8.73 -5.16
C GLN A 35 13.17 -8.52 -6.53
N GLU A 36 12.70 -9.24 -7.55
CA GLU A 36 13.10 -9.07 -8.95
C GLU A 36 12.88 -7.62 -9.40
N ARG A 37 11.67 -7.08 -9.23
CA ARG A 37 11.34 -5.71 -9.61
C ARG A 37 12.16 -4.66 -8.86
N ALA A 38 12.56 -4.93 -7.62
CA ALA A 38 13.43 -4.03 -6.87
C ALA A 38 14.85 -4.02 -7.46
N ASN A 39 15.41 -5.21 -7.71
CA ASN A 39 16.70 -5.37 -8.36
C ASN A 39 16.73 -4.70 -9.73
N ASP A 40 15.68 -4.86 -10.54
CA ASP A 40 15.59 -4.24 -11.87
C ASP A 40 15.58 -2.70 -11.81
N ARG A 41 14.88 -2.12 -10.83
CA ARG A 41 14.84 -0.64 -10.66
C ARG A 41 16.20 -0.08 -10.27
N VAL A 42 16.96 -0.83 -9.47
CA VAL A 42 18.34 -0.49 -9.11
C VAL A 42 19.24 -0.67 -10.34
N ALA A 43 19.25 -1.85 -10.95
CA ALA A 43 20.09 -2.16 -12.11
C ALA A 43 19.87 -1.21 -13.29
N SER A 44 18.63 -0.77 -13.53
CA SER A 44 18.31 0.16 -14.63
C SER A 44 18.70 1.62 -14.34
N GLY A 45 19.22 1.95 -13.16
CA GLY A 45 19.56 3.33 -12.76
C GLY A 45 18.34 4.26 -12.57
N ARG A 46 17.11 3.73 -12.60
CA ARG A 46 15.88 4.53 -12.39
C ARG A 46 15.69 4.90 -10.93
N ARG A 47 16.24 4.10 -10.01
CA ARG A 47 16.24 4.38 -8.58
C ARG A 47 17.34 5.40 -8.24
N HIS A 48 16.97 6.54 -7.67
CA HIS A 48 17.95 7.57 -7.28
C HIS A 48 18.90 7.05 -6.19
N ARG A 49 20.20 7.38 -6.31
CA ARG A 49 21.27 6.80 -5.48
C ARG A 49 21.22 7.16 -3.99
N ILE A 50 20.43 8.18 -3.62
CA ILE A 50 20.24 8.57 -2.21
C ILE A 50 19.28 7.65 -1.46
N HIS A 51 18.50 6.83 -2.16
CA HIS A 51 17.58 5.91 -1.50
C HIS A 51 18.34 4.77 -0.81
N ARG A 52 17.85 4.34 0.35
CA ARG A 52 18.55 3.39 1.21
C ARG A 52 18.74 2.02 0.55
N ASP A 53 17.77 1.57 -0.25
CA ASP A 53 17.85 0.36 -1.07
C ASP A 53 18.92 0.44 -2.17
N TRP A 54 19.50 1.61 -2.42
CA TRP A 54 20.71 1.76 -3.22
C TRP A 54 22.00 1.75 -2.38
N ILE A 55 21.96 2.40 -1.22
CA ILE A 55 23.12 2.59 -0.34
C ILE A 55 23.47 1.32 0.44
N ASP A 56 22.45 0.53 0.77
CA ASP A 56 22.51 -0.64 1.64
C ASP A 56 22.07 -1.89 0.84
N PRO A 57 23.03 -2.66 0.29
CA PRO A 57 22.73 -3.87 -0.48
C PRO A 57 22.00 -4.94 0.34
N ASP A 58 22.21 -5.00 1.65
CA ASP A 58 21.54 -5.96 2.53
C ASP A 58 20.06 -5.62 2.72
N LEU A 59 19.72 -4.33 2.66
CA LEU A 59 18.31 -3.92 2.59
C LEU A 59 17.70 -4.34 1.26
N LEU A 60 18.39 -4.07 0.14
CA LEU A 60 17.92 -4.45 -1.19
C LEU A 60 17.66 -5.95 -1.27
N GLY A 61 18.58 -6.78 -0.78
CA GLY A 61 18.49 -8.24 -0.82
C GLY A 61 17.39 -8.87 0.05
N ARG A 62 16.70 -8.10 0.88
CA ARG A 62 15.64 -8.58 1.79
C ARG A 62 14.28 -7.92 1.55
N LEU A 63 14.11 -7.17 0.47
CA LEU A 63 12.86 -6.46 0.21
C LEU A 63 11.66 -7.41 0.04
N GLY A 64 11.85 -8.57 -0.60
CA GLY A 64 10.82 -9.61 -0.68
C GLY A 64 10.35 -10.08 0.70
N GLU A 65 11.29 -10.39 1.60
CA GLU A 65 11.01 -10.81 2.97
C GLU A 65 10.29 -9.72 3.77
N ILE A 66 10.76 -8.48 3.66
CA ILE A 66 10.13 -7.32 4.30
C ILE A 66 8.69 -7.18 3.82
N ALA A 67 8.46 -7.24 2.51
CA ALA A 67 7.15 -7.10 1.91
C ALA A 67 6.17 -8.20 2.36
N ALA A 68 6.64 -9.44 2.54
CA ALA A 68 5.83 -10.55 3.05
C ALA A 68 5.28 -10.28 4.47
N GLY A 69 5.95 -9.43 5.25
CA GLY A 69 5.52 -9.00 6.59
C GLY A 69 4.59 -7.78 6.60
N VAL A 70 4.46 -7.03 5.51
CA VAL A 70 3.64 -5.81 5.47
C VAL A 70 2.15 -6.17 5.46
N ARG A 71 1.35 -5.41 6.22
CA ARG A 71 -0.11 -5.57 6.32
C ARG A 71 -0.80 -4.23 6.07
N PRO A 72 -2.10 -4.24 5.70
CA PRO A 72 -2.91 -3.02 5.65
C PRO A 72 -2.81 -2.24 6.97
N LEU A 73 -2.88 -0.92 6.87
CA LEU A 73 -2.92 0.01 7.98
C LEU A 73 -4.22 -0.10 8.79
N ALA A 74 -5.25 -0.73 8.22
CA ALA A 74 -6.53 -0.99 8.86
C ALA A 74 -7.16 0.30 9.39
N LEU A 75 -7.23 1.31 8.53
CA LEU A 75 -7.56 2.66 8.96
C LEU A 75 -9.00 2.77 9.50
N GLY A 76 -9.90 1.84 9.19
CA GLY A 76 -11.29 1.82 9.69
C GLY A 76 -12.34 2.17 8.62
N GLY A 77 -11.89 2.38 7.38
CA GLY A 77 -12.72 2.33 6.18
C GLY A 77 -12.55 1.01 5.42
N PRO A 78 -13.16 0.86 4.24
CA PRO A 78 -12.98 -0.32 3.40
C PRO A 78 -11.53 -0.46 2.94
N VAL A 79 -11.04 -1.70 2.92
CA VAL A 79 -9.71 -2.08 2.43
C VAL A 79 -9.86 -2.89 1.15
N PHE A 80 -9.20 -2.43 0.09
CA PHE A 80 -9.14 -3.09 -1.21
C PHE A 80 -7.75 -3.70 -1.37
N GLU A 81 -7.64 -4.99 -1.14
CA GLU A 81 -6.41 -5.71 -1.47
C GLU A 81 -6.31 -5.93 -2.98
N VAL A 82 -5.13 -5.66 -3.53
CA VAL A 82 -4.82 -5.74 -4.96
C VAL A 82 -3.56 -6.57 -5.13
N ASP A 83 -3.69 -7.71 -5.81
CA ASP A 83 -2.54 -8.52 -6.21
C ASP A 83 -1.93 -7.93 -7.47
N THR A 84 -0.68 -7.47 -7.36
CA THR A 84 0.11 -6.85 -8.41
C THR A 84 1.20 -7.76 -8.95
N THR A 85 1.16 -9.07 -8.62
CA THR A 85 2.08 -10.07 -9.17
C THR A 85 2.00 -10.08 -10.69
N SER A 86 0.79 -10.03 -11.24
CA SER A 86 0.50 -9.81 -12.66
C SER A 86 -0.02 -8.40 -12.95
N HIS A 87 -0.29 -8.11 -14.21
CA HIS A 87 -0.95 -6.88 -14.63
C HIS A 87 -2.29 -6.70 -13.91
N VAL A 88 -2.58 -5.46 -13.50
CA VAL A 88 -3.83 -5.05 -12.86
C VAL A 88 -4.56 -4.13 -13.81
N ASP A 89 -5.83 -4.46 -14.10
CA ASP A 89 -6.75 -3.54 -14.77
C ASP A 89 -7.12 -2.41 -13.80
N VAL A 90 -6.51 -1.24 -14.00
CA VAL A 90 -6.67 -0.07 -13.13
C VAL A 90 -8.06 0.54 -13.26
N GLU A 91 -8.66 0.51 -14.45
CA GLU A 91 -9.99 1.09 -14.69
C GLU A 91 -11.07 0.25 -14.00
N ALA A 92 -10.98 -1.08 -14.13
CA ALA A 92 -11.87 -1.99 -13.42
C ALA A 92 -11.72 -1.87 -11.89
N LEU A 93 -10.48 -1.71 -11.40
CA LEU A 93 -10.22 -1.49 -9.98
C LEU A 93 -10.84 -0.18 -9.49
N ALA A 94 -10.67 0.92 -10.24
CA ALA A 94 -11.23 2.22 -9.91
C ALA A 94 -12.77 2.19 -9.88
N ALA A 95 -13.40 1.56 -10.88
CA ALA A 95 -14.86 1.37 -10.92
C ALA A 95 -15.37 0.59 -9.70
N ARG A 96 -14.66 -0.48 -9.30
CA ARG A 96 -14.98 -1.26 -8.10
C ARG A 96 -14.89 -0.44 -6.82
N ILE A 97 -13.86 0.40 -6.69
CA ILE A 97 -13.69 1.28 -5.53
C ILE A 97 -14.80 2.34 -5.47
N ALA A 98 -15.11 2.96 -6.62
CA ALA A 98 -16.14 3.99 -6.71
C ALA A 98 -17.54 3.46 -6.36
N GLY A 99 -17.85 2.21 -6.72
CA GLY A 99 -19.13 1.56 -6.38
C GLY A 99 -19.29 1.16 -4.91
N ALA A 100 -18.23 1.27 -4.11
CA ALA A 100 -18.24 0.89 -2.69
C ALA A 100 -18.22 2.10 -1.73
N GLY A 101 -18.09 3.32 -2.27
CA GLY A 101 -18.04 4.58 -1.52
C GLY A 101 -19.38 5.30 -1.41
#